data_AF-A0A100WRD9-F1
#
_entry.id   AF-A0A100WRD9-F1
#
_cell.length_a   1.000
_cell.length_b   1.000
_cell.length_c   1.000
_cell.angle_alpha   90.00
_cell.angle_beta   90.00
_cell.angle_gamma   90.00
#
_symmetry.space_group_name_H-M   'P 1'
#
loop_
_entity.id
_entity.type
_entity.pdbx_description
1 polymer ?
#
loop_
_entity_poly.entity_id
_entity_poly.type
_entity_poly.pdbx_seq_one_letter_code
_entity_poly.pdbx_strand_id
1 'polypeptide(L)'
;MATEAAAARLTTGEGQRDLESFGYKQELSRSVSTADLIVYGLVFMVPIAPWTIFGTVYNSASGMVPLVYLIGLIAMVFTALAYSQMAKSFPLAGSVYAYVGRGIHPGLVFFAGWAILLDYLLIPTLLYVFAAESMVGLFPGTPRWVWAIVFVVVNTIINLLGVGSLKLVNRVFLAVELVFVVLFVIIAVRAINGQSLPDVGWSTLPIWNSELVTAPLIAAALSIAVLSFLGFDGISTLAEESTGKKNPAGRAMIVALFVVAFLFITQTWLASLLAGGRESFGDDEVGNAFFLLVQAASSTGWMNAFFVVNVLAVGFANAMAAQAATSRLLFSMSRDRQLPAFLSTISSRKVPIAAILVVSALSLVLVLFFVGQIGLISSLVNFGALFGFCLLHASVIWYYVVRQKSGNYLLHLVVPTIGFLIIGYVLINADALAKIGGIVWLVIGAIIFATNMFRGRGVPELAEDPAT
;
A
#
# COMPACT_ATOMS: atom_id res chain seq x y z
N MET A 1 1.66 -35.80 4.67
CA MET A 1 1.09 -35.42 5.99
C MET A 1 2.07 -35.56 7.16
N ALA A 2 2.58 -36.74 7.53
CA ALA A 2 3.49 -36.87 8.69
C ALA A 2 4.83 -36.13 8.53
N THR A 3 5.38 -36.10 7.31
CA THR A 3 6.62 -35.40 6.96
C THR A 3 6.46 -33.87 6.89
N GLU A 4 5.32 -33.37 6.42
CA GLU A 4 4.98 -31.93 6.46
C GLU A 4 4.75 -31.44 7.89
N ALA A 5 4.08 -32.22 8.72
CA ALA A 5 3.86 -31.88 10.13
C ALA A 5 5.17 -31.85 10.95
N ALA A 6 6.10 -32.77 10.66
CA ALA A 6 7.43 -32.77 11.27
C ALA A 6 8.30 -31.59 10.78
N ALA A 7 8.24 -31.27 9.48
CA ALA A 7 8.93 -30.11 8.91
C ALA A 7 8.38 -28.78 9.47
N ALA A 8 7.06 -28.68 9.65
CA ALA A 8 6.39 -27.54 10.26
C ALA A 8 6.80 -27.35 11.73
N ARG A 9 6.91 -28.44 12.51
CA ARG A 9 7.36 -28.42 13.91
C ARG A 9 8.82 -27.97 14.08
N LEU A 10 9.70 -28.37 13.17
CA LEU A 10 11.10 -27.93 13.16
C LEU A 10 11.22 -26.44 12.79
N THR A 11 10.44 -25.96 11.80
CA THR A 11 10.41 -24.53 11.44
C THR A 11 9.82 -23.62 12.50
N THR A 12 8.86 -24.11 13.29
CA THR A 12 8.34 -23.36 14.45
C THR A 12 9.39 -23.24 15.55
N GLY A 13 10.20 -24.28 15.78
CA GLY A 13 11.22 -24.28 16.83
C GLY A 13 12.48 -23.47 16.51
N GLU A 14 12.86 -23.33 15.23
CA GLU A 14 13.98 -22.47 14.81
C GLU A 14 13.61 -21.00 14.91
N GLY A 15 12.51 -20.58 14.29
CA GLY A 15 12.20 -19.16 14.33
C GLY A 15 11.48 -18.69 15.60
N GLN A 16 11.07 -19.58 16.50
CA GLN A 16 10.79 -19.19 17.88
C GLN A 16 12.08 -18.76 18.60
N ARG A 17 13.20 -19.45 18.37
CA ARG A 17 14.52 -19.06 18.91
C ARG A 17 15.01 -17.74 18.30
N ASP A 18 14.79 -17.51 17.00
CA ASP A 18 15.13 -16.23 16.35
C ASP A 18 14.33 -15.04 16.92
N LEU A 19 13.08 -15.24 17.34
CA LEU A 19 12.25 -14.17 17.90
C LEU A 19 12.55 -13.92 19.37
N GLU A 20 12.79 -14.99 20.12
CA GLU A 20 13.26 -14.91 21.51
C GLU A 20 14.63 -14.21 21.59
N SER A 21 15.51 -14.36 20.59
CA SER A 21 16.75 -13.56 20.50
C SER A 21 16.49 -12.07 20.27
N PHE A 22 15.35 -11.68 19.71
CA PHE A 22 14.94 -10.27 19.64
C PHE A 22 14.09 -9.84 20.84
N GLY A 23 13.96 -10.67 21.89
CA GLY A 23 13.17 -10.42 23.10
C GLY A 23 11.66 -10.36 22.88
N TYR A 24 11.18 -10.91 21.76
CA TYR A 24 9.75 -11.08 21.51
C TYR A 24 9.34 -12.52 21.80
N LYS A 25 8.17 -12.70 22.45
CA LYS A 25 7.52 -14.01 22.52
C LYS A 25 6.69 -14.22 21.26
N GLN A 26 6.73 -15.44 20.71
CA GLN A 26 5.88 -15.82 19.58
C GLN A 26 4.41 -15.82 20.01
N GLU A 27 3.69 -14.74 19.75
CA GLU A 27 2.26 -14.60 20.02
C GLU A 27 1.39 -14.95 18.80
N LEU A 28 1.97 -14.89 17.60
CA LEU A 28 1.28 -15.16 16.33
C LEU A 28 1.53 -16.60 15.85
N SER A 29 0.51 -17.27 15.30
CA SER A 29 0.68 -18.64 14.80
C SER A 29 1.32 -18.65 13.41
N ARG A 30 2.49 -19.30 13.26
CA ARG A 30 3.11 -19.55 11.94
C ARG A 30 2.24 -20.46 11.10
N SER A 31 1.43 -19.87 10.24
CA SER A 31 0.39 -20.56 9.46
C SER A 31 0.27 -20.05 8.03
N VAL A 32 1.11 -19.09 7.63
CA VAL A 32 1.00 -18.39 6.35
C VAL A 32 2.11 -18.90 5.41
N SER A 33 1.74 -19.47 4.26
CA SER A 33 2.71 -19.89 3.24
C SER A 33 3.22 -18.70 2.43
N THR A 34 4.31 -18.86 1.68
CA THR A 34 4.79 -17.80 0.76
C THR A 34 3.75 -17.46 -0.31
N ALA A 35 2.96 -18.45 -0.77
CA ALA A 35 1.88 -18.21 -1.71
C ALA A 35 0.75 -17.37 -1.07
N ASP A 36 0.44 -17.64 0.20
CA ASP A 36 -0.51 -16.83 0.95
C ASP A 36 -0.01 -15.39 1.12
N LEU A 37 1.28 -15.19 1.41
CA LEU A 37 1.89 -13.86 1.48
C LEU A 37 1.76 -13.08 0.17
N ILE A 38 1.96 -13.75 -0.98
CA ILE A 38 1.75 -13.12 -2.30
C ILE A 38 0.29 -12.73 -2.45
N VAL A 39 -0.65 -13.63 -2.15
CA VAL A 39 -2.09 -13.35 -2.23
C VAL A 39 -2.49 -12.18 -1.32
N TYR A 40 -1.98 -12.14 -0.08
CA TYR A 40 -2.19 -11.01 0.83
C TYR A 40 -1.64 -9.70 0.26
N GLY A 41 -0.44 -9.75 -0.31
CA GLY A 41 0.16 -8.61 -1.00
C GLY A 41 -0.69 -8.09 -2.14
N LEU A 42 -1.15 -9.00 -3.01
CA LEU A 42 -2.03 -8.64 -4.13
C LEU A 42 -3.33 -8.01 -3.63
N VAL A 43 -3.99 -8.59 -2.63
CA VAL A 43 -5.21 -8.00 -2.06
C VAL A 43 -4.98 -6.60 -1.52
N PHE A 44 -3.83 -6.35 -0.87
CA PHE A 44 -3.53 -5.06 -0.26
C PHE A 44 -3.11 -4.00 -1.31
N MET A 45 -2.46 -4.41 -2.39
CA MET A 45 -2.10 -3.54 -3.53
C MET A 45 -3.26 -3.31 -4.50
N VAL A 46 -4.29 -4.18 -4.48
CA VAL A 46 -5.48 -4.14 -5.33
C VAL A 46 -5.15 -4.15 -6.83
N PRO A 47 -5.13 -5.32 -7.51
CA PRO A 47 -4.94 -5.45 -8.95
C PRO A 47 -5.74 -4.52 -9.87
N ILE A 48 -6.87 -3.99 -9.39
CA ILE A 48 -7.75 -3.07 -10.11
C ILE A 48 -7.65 -1.61 -9.65
N ALA A 49 -6.69 -1.25 -8.77
CA ALA A 49 -6.48 0.12 -8.29
C ALA A 49 -6.41 1.17 -9.41
N PRO A 50 -5.78 0.91 -10.59
CA PRO A 50 -5.73 1.88 -11.67
C PRO A 50 -7.10 2.34 -12.15
N TRP A 51 -8.17 1.56 -12.01
CA TRP A 51 -9.49 1.92 -12.54
C TRP A 51 -10.02 3.22 -11.95
N THR A 52 -9.82 3.43 -10.65
CA THR A 52 -10.38 4.59 -9.93
C THR A 52 -9.61 5.88 -10.19
N ILE A 53 -8.32 5.77 -10.51
CA ILE A 53 -7.44 6.94 -10.73
C ILE A 53 -7.07 7.13 -12.20
N PHE A 54 -7.50 6.24 -13.10
CA PHE A 54 -7.08 6.20 -14.50
C PHE A 54 -7.17 7.56 -15.17
N GLY A 55 -8.30 8.26 -15.08
CA GLY A 55 -8.49 9.57 -15.72
C GLY A 55 -7.52 10.62 -15.19
N THR A 56 -7.30 10.67 -13.87
CA THR A 56 -6.35 11.61 -13.25
C THR A 56 -4.92 11.33 -13.71
N VAL A 57 -4.53 10.06 -13.79
CA VAL A 57 -3.20 9.67 -14.30
C VAL A 57 -3.09 9.96 -15.79
N TYR A 58 -4.14 9.70 -16.57
CA TYR A 58 -4.20 9.97 -18.00
C TYR A 58 -3.99 11.44 -18.30
N ASN A 59 -4.72 12.33 -17.62
CA ASN A 59 -4.60 13.78 -17.79
C ASN A 59 -3.20 14.27 -17.38
N SER A 60 -2.65 13.72 -16.29
CA SER A 60 -1.34 14.13 -15.76
C SER A 60 -0.16 13.61 -16.60
N ALA A 61 -0.34 12.50 -17.31
CA ALA A 61 0.70 11.84 -18.12
C ALA A 61 0.48 12.02 -19.64
N SER A 62 -0.44 12.90 -20.04
CA SER A 62 -0.79 13.13 -21.46
C SER A 62 -1.10 11.81 -22.20
N GLY A 63 -1.90 10.95 -21.57
CA GLY A 63 -2.29 9.64 -22.09
C GLY A 63 -1.29 8.50 -21.90
N MET A 64 -0.05 8.79 -21.47
CA MET A 64 1.01 7.80 -21.27
C MET A 64 0.93 7.05 -19.93
N VAL A 65 -0.26 6.59 -19.55
CA VAL A 65 -0.52 5.91 -18.26
C VAL A 65 0.37 4.67 -18.05
N PRO A 66 0.58 3.77 -19.04
CA PRO A 66 1.52 2.65 -18.90
C PRO A 66 2.94 3.06 -18.54
N LEU A 67 3.43 4.18 -19.10
CA LEU A 67 4.77 4.71 -18.80
C LEU A 67 4.89 5.07 -17.32
N VAL A 68 3.86 5.69 -16.75
CA VAL A 68 3.77 6.02 -15.33
C VAL A 68 3.99 4.77 -14.47
N TYR A 69 3.25 3.70 -14.75
CA TYR A 69 3.38 2.43 -14.02
C TYR A 69 4.72 1.73 -14.24
N LEU A 70 5.32 1.84 -15.43
CA LEU A 70 6.65 1.29 -15.70
C LEU A 70 7.74 2.03 -14.89
N ILE A 71 7.68 3.36 -14.85
CA ILE A 71 8.57 4.19 -14.05
C ILE A 71 8.40 3.87 -12.56
N GLY A 72 7.15 3.72 -12.10
CA GLY A 72 6.83 3.31 -10.73
C GLY A 72 7.41 1.94 -10.38
N LEU A 73 7.28 0.94 -11.25
CA LEU A 73 7.88 -0.38 -11.04
C LEU A 73 9.40 -0.25 -10.84
N ILE A 74 10.09 0.49 -11.71
CA ILE A 74 11.55 0.69 -11.60
C ILE A 74 11.91 1.34 -10.26
N ALA A 75 11.20 2.40 -9.87
CA ALA A 75 11.42 3.07 -8.59
C ALA A 75 11.20 2.14 -7.39
N MET A 76 10.12 1.38 -7.42
CA MET A 76 9.69 0.56 -6.28
C MET A 76 10.47 -0.75 -6.15
N VAL A 77 11.13 -1.23 -7.20
CA VAL A 77 12.03 -2.40 -7.12
C VAL A 77 13.16 -2.15 -6.13
N PHE A 78 13.77 -0.95 -6.12
CA PHE A 78 14.83 -0.62 -5.16
C PHE A 78 14.34 -0.69 -3.71
N THR A 79 13.14 -0.18 -3.46
CA THR A 79 12.50 -0.24 -2.14
C THR A 79 12.12 -1.67 -1.75
N ALA A 80 11.58 -2.46 -2.68
CA ALA A 80 11.28 -3.87 -2.44
C ALA A 80 12.54 -4.70 -2.14
N LEU A 81 13.66 -4.40 -2.79
CA LEU A 81 14.96 -5.01 -2.48
C LEU A 81 15.45 -4.60 -1.09
N ALA A 82 15.36 -3.32 -0.71
CA ALA A 82 15.70 -2.85 0.63
C ALA A 82 14.87 -3.55 1.72
N TYR A 83 13.55 -3.65 1.50
CA TYR A 83 12.64 -4.43 2.35
C TYR A 83 13.05 -5.89 2.45
N SER A 84 13.35 -6.52 1.32
CA SER A 84 13.79 -7.92 1.27
C SER A 84 15.04 -8.14 2.11
N GLN A 85 16.02 -7.23 2.06
CA GLN A 85 17.25 -7.34 2.86
C GLN A 85 16.99 -7.16 4.36
N MET A 86 16.10 -6.24 4.76
CA MET A 86 15.77 -6.08 6.17
C MET A 86 14.90 -7.22 6.70
N ALA A 87 13.92 -7.70 5.94
CA ALA A 87 13.10 -8.85 6.30
C ALA A 87 13.91 -10.15 6.44
N LYS A 88 15.04 -10.26 5.73
CA LYS A 88 15.98 -11.37 5.87
C LYS A 88 16.70 -11.34 7.22
N SER A 89 17.13 -10.16 7.68
CA SER A 89 17.84 -10.00 8.96
C SER A 89 16.92 -9.93 10.16
N PHE A 90 15.76 -9.33 9.98
CA PHE A 90 14.78 -9.07 11.03
C PHE A 90 13.42 -9.58 10.56
N PRO A 91 13.11 -10.88 10.70
CA PRO A 91 11.80 -11.44 10.33
C PRO A 91 10.72 -11.09 11.38
N LEU A 92 10.66 -9.80 11.73
CA LEU A 92 9.77 -9.22 12.74
C LEU A 92 8.56 -8.56 12.09
N ALA A 93 7.43 -8.57 12.78
CA ALA A 93 6.24 -7.83 12.43
C ALA A 93 6.45 -6.36 12.81
N GLY A 94 6.17 -5.45 11.88
CA GLY A 94 6.30 -4.00 12.13
C GLY A 94 6.79 -3.18 10.94
N SER A 95 7.20 -3.79 9.83
CA SER A 95 7.66 -3.07 8.63
C SER A 95 8.80 -2.08 8.98
N VAL A 96 8.83 -0.88 8.38
CA VAL A 96 9.81 0.19 8.62
C VAL A 96 10.06 0.45 10.10
N TYR A 97 9.02 0.39 10.95
CA TYR A 97 9.13 0.61 12.39
C TYR A 97 10.16 -0.33 13.04
N ALA A 98 10.03 -1.63 12.77
CA ALA A 98 10.95 -2.64 13.28
C ALA A 98 12.34 -2.51 12.65
N TYR A 99 12.38 -2.27 11.33
CA TYR A 99 13.63 -2.19 10.57
C TYR A 99 14.50 -0.99 10.96
N VAL A 100 13.92 0.18 11.18
CA VAL A 100 14.68 1.37 11.59
C VAL A 100 15.20 1.21 13.02
N GLY A 101 14.40 0.64 13.92
CA GLY A 101 14.82 0.43 15.31
C GLY A 101 15.98 -0.51 15.48
N ARG A 102 15.91 -1.65 14.82
CA ARG A 102 16.95 -2.67 14.87
C ARG A 102 18.15 -2.31 14.00
N GLY A 103 17.89 -1.70 12.85
CA GLY A 103 18.93 -1.34 11.91
C GLY A 103 19.78 -0.16 12.37
N ILE A 104 19.16 0.96 12.76
CA ILE A 104 19.87 2.21 13.10
C ILE A 104 19.99 2.39 14.61
N HIS A 105 18.89 2.74 15.28
CA HIS A 105 18.87 3.08 16.70
C HIS A 105 17.44 3.06 17.26
N PRO A 106 17.22 2.56 18.50
CA PRO A 106 15.89 2.53 19.13
C PRO A 106 15.22 3.91 19.23
N GLY A 107 15.99 4.99 19.41
CA GLY A 107 15.46 6.36 19.47
C GLY A 107 14.83 6.87 18.15
N LEU A 108 15.17 6.27 17.00
CA LEU A 108 14.59 6.65 15.70
C LEU A 108 13.32 5.87 15.35
N VAL A 109 13.00 4.84 16.12
CA VAL A 109 11.81 3.99 15.98
C VAL A 109 10.53 4.81 16.00
N PHE A 110 10.44 5.75 16.95
CA PHE A 110 9.27 6.61 17.06
C PHE A 110 9.05 7.42 15.78
N PHE A 111 10.11 8.05 15.24
CA PHE A 111 10.00 8.87 14.04
C PHE A 111 9.64 8.04 12.80
N ALA A 112 10.21 6.83 12.67
CA ALA A 112 9.85 5.91 11.61
C ALA A 112 8.39 5.47 11.69
N GLY A 113 7.93 5.07 12.88
CA GLY A 113 6.53 4.71 13.13
C GLY A 113 5.58 5.86 12.92
N TRP A 114 5.93 7.05 13.42
CA TRP A 114 5.12 8.24 13.28
C TRP A 114 4.98 8.67 11.82
N ALA A 115 6.07 8.66 11.05
CA ALA A 115 6.03 8.99 9.64
C ALA A 115 5.12 8.05 8.84
N ILE A 116 5.29 6.74 8.99
CA ILE A 116 4.46 5.75 8.29
C ILE A 116 3.01 5.71 8.82
N LEU A 117 2.79 6.12 10.07
CA LEU A 117 1.46 6.22 10.64
C LEU A 117 0.58 7.24 9.90
N LEU A 118 1.16 8.30 9.32
CA LEU A 118 0.41 9.24 8.48
C LEU A 118 -0.28 8.52 7.33
N ASP A 119 0.48 7.69 6.61
CA ASP A 119 -0.01 6.88 5.51
C ASP A 119 -1.10 5.90 5.98
N TYR A 120 -0.81 5.12 7.02
CA TYR A 120 -1.72 4.11 7.55
C TYR A 120 -3.03 4.72 8.09
N LEU A 121 -3.01 5.93 8.66
CA LEU A 121 -4.24 6.61 9.11
C LEU A 121 -5.07 7.15 7.94
N LEU A 122 -4.43 7.51 6.82
CA LEU A 122 -5.10 8.11 5.67
C LEU A 122 -5.56 7.09 4.62
N ILE A 123 -4.90 5.95 4.45
CA ILE A 123 -5.29 4.92 3.47
C ILE A 123 -6.76 4.48 3.64
N PRO A 124 -7.26 4.10 4.84
CA PRO A 124 -8.66 3.69 4.98
C PRO A 124 -9.62 4.78 4.47
N THR A 125 -9.34 6.04 4.83
CA THR A 125 -10.11 7.21 4.38
C THR A 125 -10.06 7.35 2.86
N LEU A 126 -8.88 7.23 2.25
CA LEU A 126 -8.70 7.28 0.80
C LEU A 126 -9.55 6.22 0.09
N LEU A 127 -9.52 4.98 0.58
CA LEU A 127 -10.29 3.87 0.03
C LEU A 127 -11.81 4.09 0.16
N TYR A 128 -12.28 4.67 1.27
CA TYR A 128 -13.68 5.05 1.44
C TYR A 128 -14.11 6.14 0.45
N VAL A 129 -13.25 7.12 0.18
CA VAL A 129 -13.52 8.17 -0.83
C VAL A 129 -13.55 7.58 -2.24
N PHE A 130 -12.63 6.68 -2.58
CA PHE A 130 -12.64 5.96 -3.86
C PHE A 130 -13.90 5.13 -4.08
N ALA A 131 -14.30 4.37 -3.07
CA ALA A 131 -15.52 3.57 -3.14
C ALA A 131 -16.77 4.46 -3.22
N ALA A 132 -16.78 5.60 -2.53
CA ALA A 132 -17.87 6.58 -2.63
C ALA A 132 -17.99 7.17 -4.04
N GLU A 133 -16.88 7.46 -4.73
CA GLU A 133 -16.92 7.94 -6.12
C GLU A 133 -17.52 6.88 -7.05
N SER A 134 -17.14 5.62 -6.87
CA SER A 134 -17.71 4.49 -7.63
C SER A 134 -19.22 4.32 -7.37
N MET A 135 -19.67 4.57 -6.14
CA MET A 135 -21.10 4.55 -5.81
C MET A 135 -21.87 5.69 -6.45
N VAL A 136 -21.27 6.87 -6.63
CA VAL A 136 -21.87 7.95 -7.42
C VAL A 136 -21.93 7.59 -8.90
N GLY A 137 -20.94 6.85 -9.41
CA GLY A 137 -20.98 6.26 -10.75
C GLY A 137 -22.16 5.28 -10.95
N LEU A 138 -22.47 4.45 -9.94
CA LEU A 138 -23.61 3.53 -9.96
C LEU A 138 -24.97 4.22 -9.73
N PHE A 139 -24.99 5.21 -8.84
CA PHE A 139 -26.20 5.94 -8.44
C PHE A 139 -25.98 7.45 -8.65
N PRO A 140 -26.06 7.93 -9.91
CA PRO A 140 -25.87 9.35 -10.22
C PRO A 140 -26.81 10.25 -9.43
N GLY A 141 -26.31 11.41 -8.99
CA GLY A 141 -27.08 12.38 -8.18
C GLY A 141 -27.08 12.11 -6.67
N THR A 142 -26.47 11.00 -6.21
CA THR A 142 -26.32 10.74 -4.78
C THR A 142 -25.14 11.53 -4.16
N PRO A 143 -25.23 12.01 -2.92
CA PRO A 143 -24.12 12.73 -2.29
C PRO A 143 -22.97 11.79 -1.91
N ARG A 144 -21.75 12.07 -2.39
CA ARG A 144 -20.52 11.31 -2.11
C ARG A 144 -20.29 11.02 -0.62
N TRP A 145 -20.51 12.02 0.23
CA TRP A 145 -20.24 11.92 1.67
C TRP A 145 -21.11 10.87 2.36
N VAL A 146 -22.34 10.62 1.87
CA VAL A 146 -23.24 9.59 2.43
C VAL A 146 -22.62 8.22 2.25
N TRP A 147 -22.14 7.91 1.03
CA TRP A 147 -21.49 6.64 0.74
C TRP A 147 -20.19 6.47 1.53
N ALA A 148 -19.39 7.53 1.64
CA ALA A 148 -18.15 7.48 2.43
C ALA A 148 -18.43 7.11 3.91
N ILE A 149 -19.45 7.72 4.54
CA ILE A 149 -19.87 7.36 5.90
C ILE A 149 -20.35 5.90 5.98
N VAL A 150 -21.14 5.44 5.01
CA VAL A 150 -21.62 4.06 4.96
C VAL A 150 -20.44 3.08 4.95
N PHE A 151 -19.43 3.31 4.10
CA PHE A 151 -18.23 2.47 4.08
C PHE A 151 -17.47 2.48 5.40
N VAL A 152 -17.27 3.66 6.03
CA VAL A 152 -16.63 3.75 7.35
C VAL A 152 -17.38 2.88 8.37
N VAL A 153 -18.71 3.05 8.48
CA VAL A 153 -19.52 2.35 9.48
C VAL A 153 -19.50 0.83 9.23
N VAL A 154 -19.70 0.39 7.98
CA VAL A 154 -19.74 -1.04 7.68
C VAL A 154 -18.38 -1.70 7.93
N ASN A 155 -17.28 -1.09 7.48
CA ASN A 155 -15.94 -1.64 7.72
C ASN A 155 -15.56 -1.64 9.21
N THR A 156 -16.04 -0.66 9.98
CA THR A 156 -15.90 -0.64 11.45
C THR A 156 -16.60 -1.83 12.08
N ILE A 157 -17.86 -2.08 11.71
CA ILE A 157 -18.63 -3.22 12.23
C ILE A 157 -17.92 -4.53 11.90
N ILE A 158 -17.51 -4.72 10.64
CA ILE A 158 -16.84 -5.95 10.20
C ILE A 158 -15.56 -6.18 11.01
N ASN A 159 -14.73 -5.15 11.19
CA ASN A 159 -13.49 -5.26 11.97
C ASN A 159 -13.73 -5.53 13.46
N LEU A 160 -14.76 -4.93 14.07
CA LEU A 160 -15.12 -5.16 15.47
C LEU A 160 -15.67 -6.57 15.71
N LEU A 161 -16.37 -7.15 14.74
CA LEU A 161 -16.88 -8.52 14.83
C LEU A 161 -15.76 -9.57 14.88
N GLY A 162 -14.52 -9.20 14.53
CA GLY A 162 -13.35 -10.06 14.65
C GLY A 162 -13.47 -11.29 13.75
N VAL A 163 -13.52 -11.06 12.45
CA VAL A 163 -13.75 -12.15 11.50
C VAL A 163 -12.46 -12.95 11.30
N GLY A 164 -12.33 -14.07 12.02
CA GLY A 164 -11.29 -15.09 11.77
C GLY A 164 -11.33 -15.69 10.35
N SER A 165 -12.35 -15.35 9.55
CA SER A 165 -12.61 -15.84 8.19
C SER A 165 -12.02 -14.96 7.05
N LEU A 166 -11.21 -13.95 7.37
CA LEU A 166 -10.62 -13.03 6.39
C LEU A 166 -9.82 -13.71 5.26
N LYS A 167 -9.20 -14.87 5.53
CA LYS A 167 -8.35 -15.55 4.52
C LYS A 167 -9.16 -15.99 3.28
N LEU A 168 -10.36 -16.54 3.49
CA LEU A 168 -11.20 -17.02 2.38
C LEU A 168 -11.83 -15.86 1.63
N VAL A 169 -12.33 -14.86 2.35
CA VAL A 169 -12.97 -13.67 1.78
C VAL A 169 -11.98 -12.89 0.89
N ASN A 170 -10.76 -12.64 1.38
CA ASN A 170 -9.73 -11.95 0.61
C ASN A 170 -9.32 -12.72 -0.66
N ARG A 171 -9.26 -14.06 -0.60
CA ARG A 171 -9.00 -14.89 -1.79
C ARG A 171 -10.12 -14.80 -2.82
N VAL A 172 -11.38 -14.78 -2.37
CA VAL A 172 -12.54 -14.63 -3.27
C VAL A 172 -12.52 -13.27 -3.93
N PHE A 173 -12.29 -12.18 -3.19
CA PHE A 173 -12.20 -10.84 -3.76
C PHE A 173 -11.07 -10.75 -4.80
N LEU A 174 -9.87 -11.22 -4.46
CA LEU A 174 -8.76 -11.27 -5.43
C LEU A 174 -9.13 -12.07 -6.69
N ALA A 175 -9.76 -13.23 -6.54
CA ALA A 175 -10.17 -14.04 -7.69
C ALA A 175 -11.16 -13.29 -8.59
N VAL A 176 -12.14 -12.60 -7.99
CA VAL A 176 -13.12 -11.78 -8.72
C VAL A 176 -12.44 -10.62 -9.44
N GLU A 177 -11.52 -9.92 -8.77
CA GLU A 177 -10.72 -8.85 -9.38
C GLU A 177 -9.94 -9.35 -10.61
N LEU A 178 -9.21 -10.46 -10.47
CA LEU A 178 -8.43 -11.04 -11.57
C LEU A 178 -9.33 -11.48 -12.74
N VAL A 179 -10.49 -12.06 -12.45
CA VAL A 179 -11.49 -12.40 -13.50
C VAL A 179 -11.92 -11.15 -14.25
N PHE A 180 -12.23 -10.05 -13.56
CA PHE A 180 -12.66 -8.82 -14.23
C PHE A 180 -11.53 -8.11 -14.98
N VAL A 181 -10.28 -8.21 -14.53
CA VAL A 181 -9.13 -7.77 -15.33
C VAL A 181 -9.05 -8.55 -16.64
N VAL A 182 -9.22 -9.88 -16.60
CA VAL A 182 -9.25 -10.71 -17.83
C VAL A 182 -10.44 -10.33 -18.72
N LEU A 183 -11.63 -10.12 -18.15
CA LEU A 183 -12.81 -9.68 -18.90
C LEU A 183 -12.58 -8.33 -19.57
N PHE A 184 -11.95 -7.38 -18.86
CA PHE A 184 -11.57 -6.09 -19.43
C PHE A 184 -10.63 -6.25 -20.62
N VAL A 185 -9.59 -7.07 -20.48
CA VAL A 185 -8.64 -7.33 -21.58
C VAL A 185 -9.40 -7.86 -22.81
N ILE A 186 -10.35 -8.79 -22.61
CA ILE A 186 -11.17 -9.33 -23.71
C ILE A 186 -12.03 -8.23 -24.35
N ILE A 187 -12.70 -7.41 -23.54
CA ILE A 187 -13.54 -6.29 -24.01
C ILE A 187 -12.69 -5.31 -24.83
N ALA A 188 -11.56 -4.87 -24.29
CA ALA A 188 -10.69 -3.90 -24.93
C ALA A 188 -10.10 -4.43 -26.24
N VAL A 189 -9.59 -5.67 -26.25
CA VAL A 189 -9.04 -6.30 -27.46
C VAL A 189 -10.11 -6.44 -28.55
N ARG A 190 -11.34 -6.82 -28.19
CA ARG A 190 -12.45 -6.89 -29.16
C ARG A 190 -12.81 -5.51 -29.70
N ALA A 191 -12.90 -4.50 -28.85
CA ALA A 191 -13.22 -3.14 -29.27
C ALA A 191 -12.11 -2.53 -30.17
N ILE A 192 -10.84 -2.79 -29.86
CA ILE A 192 -9.70 -2.34 -30.66
C ILE A 192 -9.69 -3.03 -32.03
N ASN A 193 -9.79 -4.35 -32.06
CA ASN A 193 -9.77 -5.11 -33.33
C ASN A 193 -11.03 -4.86 -34.17
N GLY A 194 -12.16 -4.61 -33.53
CA GLY A 194 -13.43 -4.30 -34.19
C GLY A 194 -13.60 -2.83 -34.55
N GLN A 195 -12.64 -1.95 -34.22
CA GLN A 195 -12.72 -0.50 -34.40
C GLN A 195 -14.06 0.06 -33.90
N SER A 196 -14.50 -0.41 -32.72
CA SER A 196 -15.83 -0.12 -32.17
C SER A 196 -15.97 1.32 -31.66
N LEU A 197 -14.87 2.06 -31.60
CA LEU A 197 -14.75 3.44 -31.13
C LEU A 197 -13.90 4.25 -32.12
N PRO A 198 -14.13 5.58 -32.25
CA PRO A 198 -13.31 6.45 -33.10
C PRO A 198 -11.84 6.42 -32.70
N ASP A 199 -10.95 6.42 -33.70
CA ASP A 199 -9.49 6.54 -33.55
C ASP A 199 -8.83 5.49 -32.63
N VAL A 200 -9.53 4.39 -32.35
CA VAL A 200 -8.99 3.26 -31.60
C VAL A 200 -8.17 2.36 -32.52
N GLY A 201 -6.96 2.00 -32.06
CA GLY A 201 -6.08 1.07 -32.77
C GLY A 201 -4.92 0.62 -31.88
N TRP A 202 -4.17 -0.38 -32.35
CA TRP A 202 -2.95 -0.82 -31.68
C TRP A 202 -1.86 0.25 -31.81
N SER A 203 -1.34 0.71 -30.68
CA SER A 203 -0.28 1.72 -30.64
C SER A 203 0.60 1.57 -29.40
N THR A 204 1.88 1.95 -29.53
CA THR A 204 2.82 2.05 -28.41
C THR A 204 2.94 3.46 -27.86
N LEU A 205 2.23 4.45 -28.43
CA LEU A 205 2.27 5.84 -27.98
C LEU A 205 1.93 6.01 -26.48
N PRO A 206 0.95 5.28 -25.90
CA PRO A 206 0.73 5.34 -24.45
C PRO A 206 1.87 4.76 -23.61
N ILE A 207 2.77 3.97 -24.19
CA ILE A 207 3.96 3.46 -23.51
C ILE A 207 5.10 4.47 -23.64
N TRP A 208 5.26 5.08 -24.81
CA TRP A 208 6.29 6.08 -25.04
C TRP A 208 5.94 6.99 -26.22
N ASN A 209 5.87 8.30 -25.96
CA ASN A 209 5.80 9.34 -26.98
C ASN A 209 6.91 10.37 -26.76
N SER A 210 7.93 10.36 -27.62
CA SER A 210 9.11 11.22 -27.50
C SER A 210 8.81 12.72 -27.56
N GLU A 211 7.68 13.11 -28.17
CA GLU A 211 7.29 14.52 -28.30
C GLU A 211 6.68 15.07 -27.00
N LEU A 212 6.08 14.20 -26.18
CA LEU A 212 5.38 14.58 -24.95
C LEU A 212 6.21 14.29 -23.69
N VAL A 213 7.18 13.39 -23.76
CA VAL A 213 8.03 13.04 -22.62
C VAL A 213 8.95 14.21 -22.27
N THR A 214 8.67 14.82 -21.12
CA THR A 214 9.48 15.89 -20.52
C THR A 214 9.90 15.51 -19.10
N ALA A 215 10.99 16.13 -18.60
CA ALA A 215 11.42 15.89 -17.23
C ALA A 215 10.33 16.21 -16.17
N PRO A 216 9.54 17.30 -16.30
CA PRO A 216 8.40 17.54 -15.41
C PRO A 216 7.32 16.46 -15.48
N LEU A 217 7.00 15.95 -16.68
CA LEU A 217 6.03 14.87 -16.83
C LEU A 217 6.52 13.59 -16.14
N ILE A 218 7.79 13.22 -16.31
CA ILE A 218 8.40 12.08 -15.62
C ILE A 218 8.34 12.26 -14.10
N ALA A 219 8.58 13.47 -13.59
CA ALA A 219 8.50 13.76 -12.16
C ALA A 219 7.07 13.61 -11.60
N ALA A 220 6.07 14.15 -12.30
CA ALA A 220 4.66 14.02 -11.94
C ALA A 220 4.21 12.55 -12.01
N ALA A 221 4.57 11.86 -13.08
CA ALA A 221 4.35 10.42 -13.27
C ALA A 221 4.94 9.62 -12.10
N LEU A 222 6.19 9.88 -11.73
CA LEU A 222 6.85 9.16 -10.64
C LEU A 222 6.10 9.33 -9.30
N SER A 223 5.58 10.53 -9.00
CA SER A 223 4.76 10.75 -7.79
C SER A 223 3.47 9.94 -7.78
N ILE A 224 2.72 9.95 -8.89
CA ILE A 224 1.46 9.20 -9.04
C ILE A 224 1.71 7.68 -9.06
N ALA A 225 2.78 7.25 -9.70
CA ALA A 225 3.11 5.83 -9.86
C ALA A 225 3.42 5.17 -8.51
N VAL A 226 4.19 5.85 -7.67
CA VAL A 226 4.56 5.35 -6.34
C VAL A 226 3.32 5.10 -5.48
N LEU A 227 2.34 6.02 -5.49
CA LEU A 227 1.07 5.85 -4.77
C LEU A 227 0.41 4.51 -5.13
N SER A 228 0.40 4.17 -6.42
CA SER A 228 -0.29 2.98 -6.91
C SER A 228 0.38 1.68 -6.47
N PHE A 229 1.69 1.72 -6.17
CA PHE A 229 2.44 0.57 -5.70
C PHE A 229 2.55 0.51 -4.17
N LEU A 230 1.96 1.45 -3.44
CA LEU A 230 1.89 1.36 -1.98
C LEU A 230 1.13 0.11 -1.57
N GLY A 231 1.53 -0.45 -0.43
CA GLY A 231 0.88 -1.62 0.16
C GLY A 231 1.62 -2.95 -0.04
N PHE A 232 2.58 -3.03 -0.96
CA PHE A 232 3.45 -4.21 -1.04
C PHE A 232 4.20 -4.45 0.27
N ASP A 233 4.54 -3.38 0.98
CA ASP A 233 5.22 -3.38 2.27
C ASP A 233 4.35 -3.95 3.40
N GLY A 234 3.02 -3.96 3.23
CA GLY A 234 2.10 -4.63 4.14
C GLY A 234 2.42 -6.12 4.30
N ILE A 235 3.00 -6.78 3.30
CA ILE A 235 3.44 -8.18 3.37
C ILE A 235 4.50 -8.38 4.47
N SER A 236 5.34 -7.37 4.72
CA SER A 236 6.38 -7.43 5.75
C SER A 236 5.79 -7.54 7.16
N THR A 237 4.56 -7.06 7.38
CA THR A 237 3.86 -7.17 8.67
C THR A 237 3.47 -8.61 9.02
N LEU A 238 3.41 -9.50 8.01
CA LEU A 238 3.10 -10.93 8.15
C LEU A 238 4.37 -11.79 8.17
N ALA A 239 5.56 -11.19 8.26
CA ALA A 239 6.82 -11.92 8.26
C ALA A 239 6.91 -12.96 9.40
N GLU A 240 6.43 -12.62 10.60
CA GLU A 240 6.42 -13.50 11.78
C GLU A 240 5.47 -14.70 11.65
N GLU A 241 4.40 -14.57 10.86
CA GLU A 241 3.41 -15.62 10.62
C GLU A 241 3.82 -16.57 9.49
N SER A 242 4.93 -16.27 8.81
CA SER A 242 5.38 -17.03 7.65
C SER A 242 6.02 -18.37 8.01
N THR A 243 5.76 -19.37 7.18
CA THR A 243 6.30 -20.74 7.29
C THR A 243 7.49 -21.01 6.38
N GLY A 244 7.85 -20.07 5.49
CA GLY A 244 8.88 -20.28 4.47
C GLY A 244 10.33 -20.17 4.98
N LYS A 245 11.23 -21.01 4.46
CA LYS A 245 12.62 -21.17 4.96
C LYS A 245 13.69 -20.22 4.37
N LYS A 246 13.34 -19.26 3.50
CA LYS A 246 14.32 -18.43 2.77
C LYS A 246 13.79 -17.03 2.46
N ASN A 247 13.69 -16.18 3.47
CA ASN A 247 13.14 -14.81 3.35
C ASN A 247 11.80 -14.77 2.57
N PRO A 248 10.78 -15.51 3.05
CA PRO A 248 9.53 -15.66 2.32
C PRO A 248 8.80 -14.33 2.12
N ALA A 249 8.84 -13.43 3.12
CA ALA A 249 8.27 -12.09 3.01
C ALA A 249 8.96 -11.25 1.93
N GLY A 250 10.30 -11.19 1.93
CA GLY A 250 11.07 -10.48 0.90
C GLY A 250 10.78 -10.96 -0.53
N ARG A 251 10.71 -12.29 -0.72
CA ARG A 251 10.38 -12.87 -2.04
C ARG A 251 8.94 -12.59 -2.43
N ALA A 252 8.00 -12.69 -1.50
CA ALA A 252 6.58 -12.39 -1.76
C ALA A 252 6.39 -10.92 -2.16
N MET A 253 7.08 -9.97 -1.52
CA MET A 253 7.08 -8.55 -1.88
C MET A 253 7.52 -8.31 -3.33
N ILE A 254 8.66 -8.87 -3.73
CA ILE A 254 9.18 -8.69 -5.08
C ILE A 254 8.24 -9.33 -6.12
N VAL A 255 7.78 -10.55 -5.87
CA VAL A 255 6.86 -11.25 -6.81
C VAL A 255 5.53 -10.50 -6.94
N ALA A 256 4.93 -10.08 -5.82
CA ALA A 256 3.70 -9.31 -5.83
C ALA A 256 3.86 -8.00 -6.60
N LEU A 257 4.96 -7.27 -6.40
CA LEU A 257 5.26 -6.04 -7.12
C LEU A 257 5.28 -6.24 -8.64
N PHE A 258 6.00 -7.26 -9.14
CA PHE A 258 6.05 -7.54 -10.57
C PHE A 258 4.71 -8.01 -11.15
N VAL A 259 3.97 -8.84 -10.41
CA VAL A 259 2.63 -9.29 -10.84
C VAL A 259 1.67 -8.10 -10.95
N VAL A 260 1.62 -7.23 -9.93
CA VAL A 260 0.76 -6.05 -9.94
C VAL A 260 1.17 -5.09 -11.05
N ALA A 261 2.47 -4.83 -11.22
CA ALA A 261 2.95 -3.96 -12.29
C ALA A 261 2.54 -4.48 -13.68
N PHE A 262 2.65 -5.80 -13.91
CA PHE A 262 2.19 -6.40 -15.15
C PHE A 262 0.69 -6.17 -15.38
N LEU A 263 -0.15 -6.38 -14.35
CA LEU A 263 -1.59 -6.16 -14.44
C LEU A 263 -1.91 -4.67 -14.67
N PHE A 264 -1.24 -3.76 -13.99
CA PHE A 264 -1.44 -2.31 -14.11
C PHE A 264 -1.04 -1.80 -15.49
N ILE A 265 0.14 -2.16 -15.98
CA ILE A 265 0.64 -1.75 -17.30
C ILE A 265 -0.30 -2.29 -18.39
N THR A 266 -0.69 -3.56 -18.31
CA THR A 266 -1.53 -4.20 -19.33
C THR A 266 -2.91 -3.54 -19.41
N GLN A 267 -3.61 -3.39 -18.28
CA GLN A 267 -4.95 -2.82 -18.27
C GLN A 267 -4.94 -1.33 -18.64
N THR A 268 -3.95 -0.57 -18.17
CA THR A 268 -3.89 0.88 -18.45
C THR A 268 -3.45 1.16 -19.88
N TRP A 269 -2.65 0.27 -20.48
CA TRP A 269 -2.30 0.38 -21.90
C TRP A 269 -3.54 0.21 -22.77
N LEU A 270 -4.30 -0.85 -22.52
CA LEU A 270 -5.55 -1.08 -23.25
C LEU A 270 -6.57 0.03 -23.01
N ALA A 271 -6.71 0.54 -21.77
CA ALA A 271 -7.58 1.67 -21.49
C ALA A 271 -7.12 2.95 -22.21
N SER A 272 -5.81 3.26 -22.24
CA SER A 272 -5.29 4.40 -23.00
C SER A 272 -5.52 4.25 -24.50
N LEU A 273 -5.48 3.03 -25.06
CA LEU A 273 -5.84 2.80 -26.46
C LEU A 273 -7.33 3.02 -26.73
N LEU A 274 -8.20 2.58 -25.82
CA LEU A 274 -9.65 2.84 -25.91
C LEU A 274 -10.00 4.32 -25.80
N ALA A 275 -9.14 5.15 -25.19
CA ALA A 275 -9.33 6.59 -25.15
C ALA A 275 -9.16 7.28 -26.52
N GLY A 276 -8.69 6.57 -27.55
CA GLY A 276 -8.73 7.03 -28.94
C GLY A 276 -7.98 8.34 -29.18
N GLY A 277 -6.90 8.61 -28.45
CA GLY A 277 -6.12 9.85 -28.60
C GLY A 277 -6.76 11.10 -27.99
N ARG A 278 -7.81 10.95 -27.16
CA ARG A 278 -8.39 12.05 -26.37
C ARG A 278 -7.29 12.81 -25.60
N GLU A 279 -7.30 14.14 -25.63
CA GLU A 279 -6.29 14.95 -24.92
C GLU A 279 -6.41 14.83 -23.40
N SER A 280 -7.62 14.92 -22.85
CA SER A 280 -7.91 14.80 -21.43
C SER A 280 -9.38 14.41 -21.17
N PHE A 281 -9.65 13.88 -19.97
CA PHE A 281 -11.00 13.69 -19.43
C PHE A 281 -11.46 14.94 -18.69
N GLY A 282 -12.73 15.34 -18.87
CA GLY A 282 -13.34 16.45 -18.13
C GLY A 282 -13.52 16.16 -16.65
N ASP A 283 -13.74 17.21 -15.83
CA ASP A 283 -13.85 17.09 -14.37
C ASP A 283 -15.00 16.16 -13.91
N ASP A 284 -16.06 16.05 -14.71
CA ASP A 284 -17.20 15.18 -14.50
C ASP A 284 -16.94 13.70 -14.89
N GLU A 285 -15.99 13.48 -15.80
CA GLU A 285 -15.62 12.15 -16.29
C GLU A 285 -14.39 11.57 -15.59
N VAL A 286 -13.44 12.41 -15.14
CA VAL A 286 -12.08 12.01 -14.76
C VAL A 286 -12.04 10.95 -13.65
N GLY A 287 -12.95 11.03 -12.67
CA GLY A 287 -13.06 10.06 -11.58
C GLY A 287 -13.62 8.70 -12.00
N ASN A 288 -14.30 8.64 -13.15
CA ASN A 288 -14.95 7.44 -13.67
C ASN A 288 -14.47 7.04 -15.07
N ALA A 289 -13.39 7.66 -15.57
CA ALA A 289 -12.91 7.55 -16.95
C ALA A 289 -12.74 6.10 -17.41
N PHE A 290 -12.15 5.24 -16.58
CA PHE A 290 -11.99 3.81 -16.91
C PHE A 290 -13.35 3.13 -17.16
N PHE A 291 -14.33 3.37 -16.30
CA PHE A 291 -15.67 2.77 -16.41
C PHE A 291 -16.43 3.29 -17.62
N LEU A 292 -16.28 4.58 -17.95
CA LEU A 292 -16.83 5.18 -19.17
C LEU A 292 -16.21 4.54 -20.43
N LEU A 293 -14.91 4.26 -20.43
CA LEU A 293 -14.26 3.53 -21.54
C LEU A 293 -14.78 2.10 -21.65
N VAL A 294 -15.03 1.40 -20.54
CA VAL A 294 -15.68 0.08 -20.55
C VAL A 294 -17.07 0.16 -21.17
N GLN A 295 -17.85 1.18 -20.81
CA GLN A 295 -19.19 1.42 -21.39
C GLN A 295 -19.13 1.69 -22.89
N ALA A 296 -18.15 2.49 -23.31
CA ALA A 296 -17.97 2.84 -24.71
C ALA A 296 -17.51 1.63 -25.54
N ALA A 297 -16.67 0.77 -24.97
CA ALA A 297 -16.11 -0.43 -25.62
C ALA A 297 -17.04 -1.66 -25.59
N SER A 298 -17.99 -1.73 -24.66
CA SER A 298 -18.90 -2.86 -24.51
C SER A 298 -20.30 -2.37 -24.18
N SER A 299 -21.29 -2.78 -24.99
CA SER A 299 -22.71 -2.43 -24.87
C SER A 299 -23.27 -2.52 -23.44
N THR A 300 -24.46 -1.97 -23.22
CA THR A 300 -25.10 -1.75 -21.90
C THR A 300 -24.94 -2.90 -20.89
N GLY A 301 -24.38 -2.57 -19.71
CA GLY A 301 -24.36 -3.43 -18.51
C GLY A 301 -22.97 -3.66 -17.88
N TRP A 302 -21.91 -3.72 -18.69
CA TRP A 302 -20.56 -4.01 -18.19
C TRP A 302 -20.02 -2.94 -17.26
N MET A 303 -20.26 -1.65 -17.56
CA MET A 303 -19.87 -0.54 -16.68
C MET A 303 -20.34 -0.76 -15.23
N ASN A 304 -21.61 -1.12 -15.03
CA ASN A 304 -22.16 -1.34 -13.69
C ASN A 304 -21.54 -2.56 -13.01
N ALA A 305 -21.29 -3.64 -13.75
CA ALA A 305 -20.61 -4.81 -13.20
C ALA A 305 -19.18 -4.47 -12.71
N PHE A 306 -18.44 -3.67 -13.50
CA PHE A 306 -17.11 -3.19 -13.13
C PHE A 306 -17.15 -2.28 -11.90
N PHE A 307 -18.11 -1.36 -11.82
CA PHE A 307 -18.29 -0.53 -10.63
C PHE A 307 -18.58 -1.37 -9.38
N VAL A 308 -19.48 -2.35 -9.48
CA VAL A 308 -19.82 -3.24 -8.35
C VAL A 308 -18.56 -3.97 -7.86
N VAL A 309 -17.75 -4.50 -8.78
CA VAL A 309 -16.50 -5.16 -8.41
C VAL A 309 -15.51 -4.18 -7.77
N ASN A 310 -15.38 -2.97 -8.31
CA ASN A 310 -14.52 -1.93 -7.71
C ASN A 310 -14.97 -1.56 -6.29
N VAL A 311 -16.27 -1.39 -6.07
CA VAL A 311 -16.85 -1.11 -4.74
C VAL A 311 -16.59 -2.26 -3.77
N LEU A 312 -16.76 -3.51 -4.21
CA LEU A 312 -16.51 -4.69 -3.40
C LEU A 312 -15.02 -4.83 -3.01
N ALA A 313 -14.12 -4.65 -3.97
CA ALA A 313 -12.68 -4.76 -3.77
C ALA A 313 -12.13 -3.59 -2.92
N VAL A 314 -12.35 -2.36 -3.36
CA VAL A 314 -11.76 -1.16 -2.74
C VAL A 314 -12.50 -0.81 -1.45
N GLY A 315 -13.83 -0.73 -1.50
CA GLY A 315 -14.67 -0.23 -0.42
C GLY A 315 -14.87 -1.21 0.73
N PHE A 316 -14.74 -2.51 0.49
CA PHE A 316 -14.86 -3.53 1.54
C PHE A 316 -13.56 -4.30 1.75
N ALA A 317 -13.06 -5.03 0.74
CA ALA A 317 -11.92 -5.93 0.95
C ALA A 317 -10.66 -5.18 1.41
N ASN A 318 -10.26 -4.16 0.65
CA ASN A 318 -9.05 -3.41 0.94
C ASN A 318 -9.22 -2.46 2.12
N ALA A 319 -10.34 -1.72 2.19
CA ALA A 319 -10.55 -0.76 3.27
C ALA A 319 -10.64 -1.44 4.65
N MET A 320 -11.28 -2.62 4.73
CA MET A 320 -11.27 -3.46 5.92
C MET A 320 -9.84 -3.88 6.29
N ALA A 321 -9.06 -4.36 5.33
CA ALA A 321 -7.68 -4.80 5.55
C ALA A 321 -6.77 -3.66 6.00
N ALA A 322 -6.89 -2.48 5.38
CA ALA A 322 -6.17 -1.27 5.75
C ALA A 322 -6.51 -0.85 7.18
N GLN A 323 -7.80 -0.78 7.55
CA GLN A 323 -8.21 -0.44 8.90
C GLN A 323 -7.69 -1.44 9.95
N ALA A 324 -7.69 -2.74 9.62
CA ALA A 324 -7.10 -3.77 10.46
C ALA A 324 -5.58 -3.57 10.62
N ALA A 325 -4.85 -3.29 9.53
CA ALA A 325 -3.41 -3.04 9.56
C ALA A 325 -3.06 -1.80 10.41
N THR A 326 -3.78 -0.70 10.21
CA THR A 326 -3.59 0.55 10.97
C THR A 326 -3.85 0.36 12.45
N SER A 327 -4.93 -0.36 12.81
CA SER A 327 -5.23 -0.63 14.22
C SER A 327 -4.16 -1.51 14.90
N ARG A 328 -3.55 -2.45 14.17
CA ARG A 328 -2.43 -3.27 14.66
C ARG A 328 -1.14 -2.45 14.85
N LEU A 329 -0.86 -1.51 13.94
CA LEU A 329 0.28 -0.59 14.09
C LEU A 329 0.13 0.29 15.33
N LEU A 330 -1.04 0.90 15.53
CA LEU A 330 -1.36 1.68 16.74
C LEU A 330 -1.25 0.85 18.01
N PHE A 331 -1.75 -0.40 17.97
CA PHE A 331 -1.63 -1.35 19.07
C PHE A 331 -0.15 -1.64 19.41
N SER A 332 0.70 -1.93 18.41
CA SER A 332 2.12 -2.21 18.62
C SER A 332 2.86 -1.00 19.20
N MET A 333 2.64 0.20 18.64
CA MET A 333 3.26 1.43 19.17
C MET A 333 2.78 1.76 20.59
N SER A 334 1.52 1.45 20.92
CA SER A 334 0.99 1.59 22.28
C SER A 334 1.62 0.60 23.26
N ARG A 335 1.82 -0.66 22.84
CA ARG A 335 2.53 -1.70 23.61
C ARG A 335 3.96 -1.28 23.93
N ASP A 336 4.64 -0.65 22.98
CA ASP A 336 6.01 -0.13 23.11
C ASP A 336 6.07 1.23 23.86
N ARG A 337 4.96 1.59 24.54
CA ARG A 337 4.77 2.81 25.36
C ARG A 337 4.95 4.13 24.62
N GLN A 338 4.92 4.10 23.28
CA GLN A 338 5.05 5.28 22.42
C GLN A 338 3.73 6.04 22.24
N LEU A 339 2.60 5.35 22.41
CA LEU A 339 1.24 5.90 22.33
C LEU A 339 0.45 5.64 23.63
N PRO A 340 -0.71 6.30 23.84
CA PRO A 340 -1.54 6.08 25.03
C PRO A 340 -1.89 4.60 25.25
N ALA A 341 -1.77 4.15 26.50
CA ALA A 341 -1.88 2.72 26.85
C ALA A 341 -3.23 2.10 26.49
N PHE A 342 -4.32 2.88 26.46
CA PHE A 342 -5.66 2.37 26.14
C PHE A 342 -5.75 1.77 24.72
N LEU A 343 -4.91 2.21 23.79
CA LEU A 343 -4.84 1.67 22.42
C LEU A 343 -4.33 0.21 22.38
N SER A 344 -3.62 -0.24 23.42
CA SER A 344 -3.19 -1.63 23.56
C SER A 344 -4.28 -2.57 24.13
N THR A 345 -5.51 -2.08 24.32
CA THR A 345 -6.61 -2.90 24.87
C THR A 345 -7.15 -3.89 23.83
N ILE A 346 -7.06 -5.18 24.12
CA ILE A 346 -7.58 -6.27 23.29
C ILE A 346 -8.94 -6.73 23.84
N SER A 347 -9.87 -7.08 22.95
CA SER A 347 -11.18 -7.64 23.32
C SER A 347 -11.19 -9.16 23.48
N SER A 348 -12.31 -9.70 23.96
CA SER A 348 -12.57 -11.15 23.98
C SER A 348 -12.47 -11.83 22.60
N ARG A 349 -12.62 -11.05 21.52
CA ARG A 349 -12.50 -11.50 20.12
C ARG A 349 -11.08 -11.37 19.56
N LYS A 350 -10.09 -11.07 20.40
CA LYS A 350 -8.67 -10.87 20.02
C LYS A 350 -8.45 -9.76 18.99
N VAL A 351 -9.24 -8.70 19.05
CA VAL A 351 -9.08 -7.48 18.22
C VAL A 351 -8.83 -6.25 19.09
N PRO A 352 -7.99 -5.28 18.64
CA PRO A 352 -7.70 -4.07 19.40
C PRO A 352 -8.85 -3.05 19.26
N ILE A 353 -9.93 -3.22 20.01
CA ILE A 353 -11.17 -2.43 19.87
C ILE A 353 -10.90 -0.92 19.95
N ALA A 354 -10.11 -0.49 20.94
CA ALA A 354 -9.82 0.92 21.12
C ALA A 354 -9.11 1.54 19.90
N ALA A 355 -8.14 0.82 19.34
CA ALA A 355 -7.43 1.27 18.14
C ALA A 355 -8.36 1.30 16.91
N ILE A 356 -9.22 0.29 16.74
CA ILE A 356 -10.22 0.26 15.66
C ILE A 356 -11.16 1.46 15.76
N LEU A 357 -11.70 1.74 16.95
CA LEU A 357 -12.62 2.87 17.15
C LEU A 357 -11.94 4.22 16.91
N VAL A 358 -10.69 4.40 17.32
CA VAL A 358 -9.92 5.63 17.05
C VAL A 358 -9.69 5.81 15.55
N VAL A 359 -9.25 4.77 14.84
CA VAL A 359 -9.07 4.83 13.38
C VAL A 359 -10.39 5.13 12.68
N SER A 360 -11.49 4.53 13.13
CA SER A 360 -12.82 4.71 12.56
C SER A 360 -13.37 6.12 12.80
N ALA A 361 -13.22 6.64 14.02
CA ALA A 361 -13.62 8.01 14.36
C ALA A 361 -12.81 9.05 13.59
N LEU A 362 -11.49 8.84 13.46
CA LEU A 362 -10.64 9.69 12.64
C LEU A 362 -11.08 9.62 11.17
N SER A 363 -11.26 8.42 10.62
CA SER A 363 -11.69 8.23 9.22
C SER A 363 -13.02 8.93 8.97
N LEU A 364 -13.97 8.88 9.90
CA LEU A 364 -15.27 9.54 9.77
C LEU A 364 -15.14 11.07 9.64
N VAL A 365 -14.23 11.69 10.40
CA VAL A 365 -13.95 13.12 10.28
C VAL A 365 -13.23 13.43 8.97
N LEU A 366 -12.23 12.62 8.62
CA LEU A 366 -11.40 12.85 7.45
C LEU A 366 -12.15 12.64 6.13
N VAL A 367 -13.07 11.68 6.04
CA VAL A 367 -13.88 11.51 4.81
C VAL A 367 -14.72 12.75 4.54
N LEU A 368 -15.28 13.40 5.56
CA LEU A 368 -16.06 14.63 5.38
C LEU A 368 -15.22 15.79 4.83
N PHE A 369 -13.93 15.82 5.16
CA PHE A 369 -13.00 16.83 4.65
C PHE A 369 -12.49 16.49 3.24
N PHE A 370 -12.12 15.24 3.00
CA PHE A 370 -11.43 14.82 1.77
C PHE A 370 -12.33 14.32 0.65
N VAL A 371 -13.64 14.17 0.87
CA VAL A 371 -14.60 13.89 -0.21
C VAL A 371 -14.45 14.97 -1.30
N GLY A 372 -14.24 14.54 -2.54
CA GLY A 372 -13.97 15.42 -3.67
C GLY A 372 -12.52 15.94 -3.78
N GLN A 373 -11.63 15.56 -2.86
CA GLN A 373 -10.23 16.01 -2.82
C GLN A 373 -9.24 14.83 -2.91
N ILE A 374 -9.53 13.85 -3.78
CA ILE A 374 -8.74 12.62 -3.96
C ILE A 374 -7.25 12.92 -4.14
N GLY A 375 -6.89 13.92 -4.94
CA GLY A 375 -5.50 14.28 -5.21
C GLY A 375 -4.73 14.70 -3.95
N LEU A 376 -5.37 15.47 -3.05
CA LEU A 376 -4.75 15.95 -1.82
C LEU A 376 -4.52 14.80 -0.82
N ILE A 377 -5.55 14.00 -0.54
CA ILE A 377 -5.41 12.85 0.38
C ILE A 377 -4.40 11.83 -0.16
N SER A 378 -4.41 11.57 -1.47
CA SER A 378 -3.44 10.68 -2.13
C SER A 378 -2.00 11.19 -1.97
N SER A 379 -1.79 12.50 -2.12
CA SER A 379 -0.47 13.11 -1.96
C SER A 379 0.04 13.06 -0.51
N LEU A 380 -0.86 13.23 0.48
CA LEU A 380 -0.52 13.09 1.90
C LEU A 380 -0.18 11.65 2.31
N VAL A 381 -0.95 10.68 1.82
CA VAL A 381 -0.67 9.23 1.92
C VAL A 381 0.73 8.94 1.39
N ASN A 382 1.02 9.40 0.17
CA ASN A 382 2.32 9.20 -0.48
C ASN A 382 3.47 9.82 0.32
N PHE A 383 3.29 11.02 0.89
CA PHE A 383 4.31 11.66 1.72
C PHE A 383 4.71 10.78 2.92
N GLY A 384 3.71 10.28 3.67
CA GLY A 384 3.95 9.45 4.86
C GLY A 384 4.70 8.16 4.53
N ALA A 385 4.25 7.45 3.50
CA ALA A 385 4.86 6.20 3.05
C ALA A 385 6.30 6.42 2.57
N LEU A 386 6.50 7.42 1.71
CA LEU A 386 7.80 7.69 1.11
C LEU A 386 8.84 8.16 2.12
N PHE A 387 8.44 8.99 3.10
CA PHE A 387 9.35 9.36 4.17
C PHE A 387 9.78 8.14 4.98
N GLY A 388 8.84 7.22 5.27
CA GLY A 388 9.16 5.92 5.86
C GLY A 388 10.15 5.10 5.03
N PHE A 389 9.97 5.05 3.70
CA PHE A 389 10.87 4.33 2.81
C PHE A 389 12.26 4.96 2.71
N CYS A 390 12.39 6.29 2.82
CA CYS A 390 13.69 6.95 2.98
C CYS A 390 14.43 6.44 4.23
N LEU A 391 13.72 6.34 5.36
CA LEU A 391 14.29 5.80 6.61
C LEU A 391 14.66 4.32 6.48
N LEU A 392 13.88 3.53 5.73
CA LEU A 392 14.22 2.14 5.42
C LEU A 392 15.54 2.05 4.64
N HIS A 393 15.70 2.83 3.58
CA HIS A 393 16.93 2.84 2.78
C HIS A 393 18.15 3.24 3.62
N ALA A 394 18.00 4.27 4.45
CA ALA A 394 19.03 4.66 5.42
C ALA A 394 19.35 3.52 6.40
N SER A 395 18.33 2.77 6.84
CA SER A 395 18.48 1.64 7.75
C SER A 395 19.26 0.48 7.13
N VAL A 396 19.00 0.14 5.86
CA VAL A 396 19.77 -0.87 5.13
C VAL A 396 21.25 -0.49 5.07
N ILE A 397 21.55 0.75 4.67
CA ILE A 397 22.94 1.22 4.54
C ILE A 397 23.63 1.17 5.89
N TRP A 398 23.02 1.72 6.94
CA TRP A 398 23.62 1.75 8.26
C TRP A 398 23.84 0.35 8.83
N TYR A 399 22.80 -0.50 8.80
CA TYR A 399 22.90 -1.84 9.37
C TYR A 399 23.94 -2.69 8.64
N TYR A 400 23.88 -2.78 7.31
CA TYR A 400 24.74 -3.68 6.56
C TYR A 400 26.15 -3.12 6.33
N VAL A 401 26.30 -1.83 6.03
CA VAL A 401 27.61 -1.24 5.69
C VAL A 401 28.35 -0.78 6.95
N VAL A 402 27.67 -0.09 7.87
CA VAL A 402 28.32 0.49 9.06
C VAL A 402 28.47 -0.54 10.18
N ARG A 403 27.38 -1.21 10.57
CA ARG A 403 27.42 -2.20 11.66
C ARG A 403 28.01 -3.53 11.24
N GLN A 404 27.48 -4.15 10.19
CA GLN A 404 27.88 -5.49 9.76
C GLN A 404 29.11 -5.53 8.84
N LYS A 405 29.59 -4.36 8.35
CA LYS A 405 30.74 -4.26 7.42
C LYS A 405 30.63 -5.20 6.21
N SER A 406 29.44 -5.36 5.67
CA SER A 406 29.19 -6.28 4.56
C SER A 406 29.96 -5.89 3.29
N GLY A 407 30.59 -6.86 2.63
CA GLY A 407 31.25 -6.69 1.32
C GLY A 407 30.31 -6.58 0.10
N ASN A 408 29.00 -6.85 0.24
CA ASN A 408 28.04 -6.71 -0.86
C ASN A 408 27.56 -5.25 -1.04
N TYR A 409 28.44 -4.39 -1.56
CA TYR A 409 28.13 -2.97 -1.78
C TYR A 409 27.01 -2.73 -2.80
N LEU A 410 26.79 -3.64 -3.76
CA LEU A 410 25.71 -3.49 -4.72
C LEU A 410 24.35 -3.49 -4.01
N LEU A 411 24.06 -4.52 -3.21
CA LEU A 411 22.77 -4.64 -2.53
C LEU A 411 22.63 -3.76 -1.28
N HIS A 412 23.73 -3.43 -0.61
CA HIS A 412 23.68 -2.75 0.69
C HIS A 412 24.07 -1.27 0.65
N LEU A 413 24.60 -0.77 -0.47
CA LEU A 413 24.91 0.64 -0.66
C LEU A 413 24.27 1.17 -1.95
N VAL A 414 24.61 0.63 -3.11
CA VAL A 414 24.16 1.17 -4.41
C VAL A 414 22.64 1.11 -4.56
N VAL A 415 22.04 -0.06 -4.37
CA VAL A 415 20.58 -0.26 -4.45
C VAL A 415 19.81 0.67 -3.49
N PRO A 416 20.10 0.71 -2.18
CA PRO A 416 19.38 1.60 -1.27
C PRO A 416 19.68 3.07 -1.51
N THR A 417 20.89 3.45 -1.96
CA THR A 417 21.17 4.85 -2.33
C THR A 417 20.35 5.28 -3.53
N ILE A 418 20.25 4.46 -4.59
CA ILE A 418 19.41 4.78 -5.75
C ILE A 418 17.94 4.91 -5.31
N GLY A 419 17.44 3.96 -4.53
CA GLY A 419 16.08 4.01 -3.99
C GLY A 419 15.81 5.27 -3.15
N PHE A 420 16.75 5.63 -2.27
CA PHE A 420 16.66 6.85 -1.45
C PHE A 420 16.62 8.11 -2.32
N LEU A 421 17.47 8.20 -3.34
CA LEU A 421 17.51 9.37 -4.24
C LEU A 421 16.23 9.50 -5.06
N ILE A 422 15.70 8.40 -5.59
CA ILE A 422 14.44 8.40 -6.35
C ILE A 422 13.29 8.83 -5.44
N ILE A 423 13.13 8.22 -4.26
CA ILE A 423 12.05 8.56 -3.34
C ILE A 423 12.21 9.98 -2.79
N GLY A 424 13.42 10.39 -2.45
CA GLY A 424 13.72 11.76 -2.00
C GLY A 424 13.36 12.78 -3.07
N TYR A 425 13.66 12.50 -4.34
CA TYR A 425 13.24 13.34 -5.46
C TYR A 425 11.72 13.45 -5.56
N VAL A 426 10.98 12.34 -5.41
CA VAL A 426 9.51 12.36 -5.39
C VAL A 426 8.97 13.20 -4.25
N LEU A 427 9.50 13.04 -3.04
CA LEU A 427 9.09 13.82 -1.87
C LEU A 427 9.31 15.33 -2.06
N ILE A 428 10.43 15.73 -2.65
CA ILE A 428 10.73 17.15 -2.93
C ILE A 428 9.74 17.73 -3.95
N ASN A 429 9.39 16.94 -4.97
CA ASN A 429 8.47 17.33 -6.03
C ASN A 429 7.00 17.01 -5.72
N ALA A 430 6.70 16.49 -4.53
CA ALA A 430 5.32 16.28 -4.09
C ALA A 430 4.57 17.61 -3.98
N ASP A 431 3.24 17.52 -3.98
CA ASP A 431 2.34 18.65 -3.83
C ASP A 431 2.71 19.52 -2.61
N ALA A 432 2.56 20.84 -2.76
CA ALA A 432 2.97 21.78 -1.72
C ALA A 432 2.17 21.58 -0.41
N LEU A 433 0.87 21.33 -0.51
CA LEU A 433 0.03 21.06 0.66
C LEU A 433 0.39 19.73 1.31
N ALA A 434 0.74 18.72 0.51
CA ALA A 434 1.23 17.45 1.03
C ALA A 434 2.56 17.60 1.80
N LYS A 435 3.49 18.40 1.28
CA LYS A 435 4.75 18.73 1.99
C LYS A 435 4.50 19.49 3.28
N ILE A 436 3.62 20.50 3.26
CA ILE A 436 3.27 21.27 4.46
C ILE A 436 2.62 20.34 5.50
N GLY A 437 1.61 19.58 5.11
CA GLY A 437 0.91 18.64 5.99
C GLY A 437 1.84 17.57 6.56
N GLY A 438 2.73 17.03 5.73
CA GLY A 438 3.76 16.08 6.13
C GLY A 438 4.77 16.65 7.13
N ILE A 439 5.27 17.87 6.89
CA ILE A 439 6.18 18.56 7.84
C ILE A 439 5.47 18.85 9.16
N VAL A 440 4.24 19.38 9.11
CA VAL A 440 3.43 19.61 10.32
C VAL A 440 3.25 18.31 11.09
N TRP A 441 2.96 17.21 10.41
CA TRP A 441 2.85 15.89 11.02
C TRP A 441 4.16 15.47 11.71
N LEU A 442 5.30 15.59 11.04
CA LEU A 442 6.61 15.25 11.63
C LEU A 442 6.95 16.14 12.84
N VAL A 443 6.61 17.43 12.80
CA VAL A 443 6.79 18.37 13.92
C VAL A 443 5.93 17.96 15.11
N ILE A 444 4.66 17.61 14.90
CA ILE A 444 3.79 17.08 15.96
C ILE A 444 4.41 15.82 16.57
N GLY A 445 4.94 14.92 15.74
CA GLY A 445 5.67 13.74 16.18
C GLY A 445 6.86 14.11 17.08
N ALA A 446 7.69 15.06 16.66
CA ALA A 446 8.84 15.51 17.45
C ALA A 446 8.42 16.08 18.82
N ILE A 447 7.32 16.84 18.88
CA ILE A 447 6.77 17.38 20.14
C ILE A 447 6.27 16.25 21.06
N ILE A 448 5.57 15.25 20.51
CA ILE A 448 5.10 14.08 21.26
C ILE A 448 6.29 13.27 21.78
N PHE A 449 7.30 13.03 20.95
CA PHE A 449 8.52 12.34 21.34
C PHE A 449 9.25 13.06 22.47
N ALA A 450 9.44 14.38 22.36
CA ALA A 450 10.05 15.18 23.42
C ALA A 450 9.26 15.09 24.72
N THR A 451 7.92 15.19 24.65
CA THR A 451 7.03 15.04 25.81
C THR A 451 7.15 13.65 26.45
N ASN A 452 7.21 12.59 25.64
CA ASN A 452 7.41 11.22 26.12
C ASN A 452 8.79 11.04 26.75
N MET A 453 9.83 11.68 26.21
CA MET A 453 11.18 11.69 26.76
C MET A 453 11.21 12.35 28.14
N PHE A 454 10.56 13.51 28.31
CA PHE A 454 10.40 14.17 29.61
C PHE A 454 9.62 13.33 30.62
N ARG A 455 8.72 12.44 30.16
CA ARG A 455 7.95 11.51 31.00
C ARG A 455 8.65 10.17 31.25
N GLY A 456 9.91 10.00 30.82
CA GLY A 456 10.67 8.76 30.98
C GLY A 456 10.21 7.60 30.10
N ARG A 457 9.53 7.87 28.98
CA ARG A 457 8.98 6.88 28.03
C ARG A 457 9.53 7.01 26.61
N GLY A 458 10.59 7.80 26.42
CA GLY A 458 11.04 8.25 25.10
C GLY A 458 11.67 7.17 24.21
N VAL A 459 12.53 6.31 24.75
CA VAL A 459 13.22 5.28 23.96
C VAL A 459 12.57 3.92 24.25
N PRO A 460 12.04 3.21 23.24
CA PRO A 460 11.56 1.85 23.44
C PRO A 460 12.73 0.95 23.89
N GLU A 461 12.53 0.17 24.95
CA GLU A 461 13.44 -0.93 25.31
C GLU A 461 13.25 -2.05 24.29
N LEU A 462 13.97 -1.98 23.17
CA LEU A 462 14.12 -3.12 22.28
C LEU A 462 15.14 -4.06 22.93
N ALA A 463 14.78 -5.31 23.16
CA ALA A 463 15.75 -6.28 23.67
C ALA A 463 16.96 -6.35 22.73
N GLU A 464 18.15 -6.27 23.33
CA GLU A 464 19.42 -6.29 22.62
C GLU A 464 19.56 -7.59 21.81
N ASP A 465 20.11 -7.47 20.61
CA ASP A 465 20.44 -8.62 19.77
C ASP A 465 21.59 -9.38 20.46
N PRO A 466 21.44 -10.65 20.86
CA PRO A 466 22.49 -11.41 21.52
C PRO A 466 23.70 -11.67 20.60
N ALA A 467 23.65 -11.27 19.33
CA ALA A 467 24.75 -11.33 18.37
C ALA A 467 25.65 -10.08 18.31
N THR A 468 25.39 -9.03 19.11
CA THR A 468 26.31 -7.88 19.26
C THR A 468 27.25 -7.99 20.43
#